data_AF-A0A7I4DAD9-F1
#
_entry.id   AF-A0A7I4DAD9-F1
#
_cell.length_a   1.000
_cell.length_b   1.000
_cell.length_c   1.000
_cell.angle_alpha   90.00
_cell.angle_beta   90.00
_cell.angle_gamma   90.00
#
_symmetry.space_group_name_H-M   'P 1'
#
loop_
_entity.id
_entity.type
_entity.pdbx_description
1 polymer ?
#
loop_
_entity_poly.entity_id
_entity_poly.type
_entity_poly.pdbx_seq_one_letter_code
_entity_poly.pdbx_strand_id
1 'polypeptide(L)'
;MGANSPAEGELDHVSGENAVKDVFQEKGKEVEKDVHPLAAFLALHGIDGAEDDDEMESEDEEWQPHVRWICTNCIMPNPEDEVYCWKCNEHRNSSILEQGFMSVSSEPKGTFMCGKEKKTAIGYDDRMLLHEETGKSHPERPDRLRAIMGGLQASGLLSGTCFTIPAREATQAELELVHTANHIGAVQATEGQDLSYFTPDTYANEHSALAARLAAGICTDLASAIMTGKAHNGFAAVRPPGHHAEQEQVMGFCLHNNACVAARAAQAAGAKKVLIVDWDVHHGNGTQEIFEQDPTVLYISLHRHEAGAFYPGTGWAHQVGSGPGEGFCVNIPWSCGGIGDGDYLSAFQHVVMPIARQFEPDMTIISAGFDAARGDPLGGCDVTPEGYAQMTFLLSSLSGGRILVVLEGGYNLRSISASAAAVMKVLQGTNPGPLPDDLQPTPVGAAAMLELFMIQRRYWSNLHDATFLKFGALLDSWSKAGERKSSKRRHIGGPIWWKWGRKRVLYDIWLRGQMKHHSSSRHDHSCPCC
;
A
#
# COMPACT_ATOMS: atom_id res chain seq x y z
N MET A 1 -24.71 26.63 -59.71
CA MET A 1 -24.96 26.49 -61.16
C MET A 1 -23.79 25.70 -61.72
N GLY A 2 -23.86 24.53 -62.35
CA GLY A 2 -24.85 23.48 -62.63
C GLY A 2 -24.04 22.18 -62.85
N ALA A 3 -24.43 21.02 -62.34
CA ALA A 3 -25.39 20.05 -62.89
C ALA A 3 -24.86 19.18 -64.06
N ASN A 4 -24.68 17.88 -63.73
CA ASN A 4 -25.04 16.64 -64.45
C ASN A 4 -24.29 16.13 -65.72
N SER A 5 -23.57 15.00 -65.53
CA SER A 5 -23.72 13.61 -66.09
C SER A 5 -24.57 13.37 -67.36
N PRO A 6 -24.30 12.31 -68.19
CA PRO A 6 -24.43 10.85 -67.87
C PRO A 6 -23.27 9.95 -68.40
N ALA A 7 -22.91 8.78 -67.83
CA ALA A 7 -23.55 7.43 -67.88
C ALA A 7 -23.67 6.89 -69.33
N GLU A 8 -23.35 5.65 -69.74
CA GLU A 8 -23.35 4.30 -69.14
C GLU A 8 -22.39 3.37 -69.94
N GLY A 9 -21.83 2.30 -69.34
CA GLY A 9 -22.13 0.93 -69.80
C GLY A 9 -21.11 -0.13 -69.33
N GLU A 10 -21.37 -0.67 -68.14
CA GLU A 10 -21.50 -2.09 -67.72
C GLU A 10 -20.63 -3.28 -68.25
N LEU A 11 -20.39 -4.21 -67.29
CA LEU A 11 -19.96 -5.63 -67.34
C LEU A 11 -18.42 -5.89 -67.32
N ASP A 12 -17.81 -6.66 -66.40
CA ASP A 12 -18.29 -7.71 -65.50
C ASP A 12 -17.45 -7.83 -64.21
N HIS A 13 -18.14 -8.26 -63.14
CA HIS A 13 -17.67 -8.53 -61.79
C HIS A 13 -16.96 -9.90 -61.64
N VAL A 14 -15.86 -9.95 -60.87
CA VAL A 14 -15.61 -11.05 -59.92
C VAL A 14 -14.99 -10.47 -58.64
N SER A 15 -15.78 -10.54 -57.57
CA SER A 15 -15.54 -10.08 -56.21
C SER A 15 -14.69 -11.07 -55.39
N GLY A 16 -13.67 -10.55 -54.69
CA GLY A 16 -12.92 -11.25 -53.64
C GLY A 16 -13.10 -10.56 -52.28
N GLU A 17 -14.35 -10.38 -51.85
CA GLU A 17 -14.71 -10.00 -50.48
C GLU A 17 -15.84 -10.92 -50.04
N ASN A 18 -15.54 -11.91 -49.20
CA ASN A 18 -16.46 -12.59 -48.29
C ASN A 18 -15.72 -13.67 -47.51
N ALA A 19 -15.12 -13.29 -46.38
CA ALA A 19 -14.69 -14.26 -45.36
C ALA A 19 -14.62 -13.65 -43.95
N VAL A 20 -15.52 -12.72 -43.59
CA VAL A 20 -15.73 -12.34 -42.17
C VAL A 20 -17.18 -11.87 -42.01
N LYS A 21 -18.12 -12.81 -41.98
CA LYS A 21 -19.49 -12.68 -41.43
C LYS A 21 -20.19 -14.00 -41.66
N ASP A 22 -20.20 -14.83 -40.63
CA ASP A 22 -21.22 -15.85 -40.34
C ASP A 22 -20.63 -16.83 -39.32
N VAL A 23 -20.74 -16.51 -38.02
CA VAL A 23 -21.10 -17.47 -36.96
C VAL A 23 -21.52 -16.66 -35.72
N PHE A 24 -22.73 -16.11 -35.74
CA PHE A 24 -23.45 -15.75 -34.51
C PHE A 24 -24.95 -15.90 -34.77
N GLN A 25 -25.46 -17.14 -34.67
CA GLN A 25 -26.77 -17.40 -34.07
C GLN A 25 -26.99 -18.90 -33.83
N GLU A 26 -27.35 -19.19 -32.58
CA GLU A 26 -28.00 -20.39 -32.04
C GLU A 26 -27.24 -21.73 -32.03
N LYS A 27 -26.72 -22.07 -30.84
CA LYS A 27 -27.31 -23.12 -29.98
C LYS A 27 -26.66 -23.09 -28.60
N GLY A 28 -27.49 -22.90 -27.57
CA GLY A 28 -27.04 -22.95 -26.19
C GLY A 28 -26.50 -24.33 -25.82
N LYS A 29 -25.38 -24.33 -25.09
CA LYS A 29 -24.93 -25.34 -24.12
C LYS A 29 -23.73 -24.78 -23.35
N GLU A 30 -23.89 -24.77 -22.02
CA GLU A 30 -22.90 -24.75 -20.95
C GLU A 30 -21.52 -24.11 -21.23
N VAL A 31 -21.31 -22.94 -20.63
CA VAL A 31 -19.98 -22.31 -20.51
C VAL A 31 -19.16 -23.12 -19.51
N GLU A 32 -18.20 -23.89 -20.02
CA GLU A 32 -17.12 -24.49 -19.24
C GLU A 32 -16.21 -23.35 -18.75
N LYS A 33 -15.97 -23.28 -17.44
CA LYS A 33 -15.07 -22.29 -16.83
C LYS A 33 -13.65 -22.56 -17.30
N ASP A 34 -13.10 -21.69 -18.15
CA ASP A 34 -11.67 -21.66 -18.43
C ASP A 34 -10.90 -21.34 -17.13
N VAL A 35 -10.17 -22.33 -16.64
CA VAL A 35 -9.34 -22.22 -15.44
C VAL A 35 -8.13 -21.35 -15.77
N HIS A 36 -8.05 -20.19 -15.12
CA HIS A 36 -6.94 -19.24 -15.23
C HIS A 36 -5.58 -19.94 -14.98
N PRO A 37 -4.52 -19.69 -15.77
CA PRO A 37 -3.21 -20.34 -15.59
C PRO A 37 -2.60 -20.19 -14.18
N LEU A 38 -2.97 -19.13 -13.46
CA LEU A 38 -2.58 -18.89 -12.06
C LEU A 38 -3.30 -19.84 -11.08
N ALA A 39 -4.56 -20.18 -11.33
CA ALA A 39 -5.32 -21.12 -10.48
C ALA A 39 -4.72 -22.53 -10.58
N ALA A 40 -4.25 -22.92 -11.76
CA ALA A 40 -3.52 -24.17 -11.96
C ALA A 40 -2.14 -24.18 -11.25
N PHE A 41 -1.42 -23.04 -11.26
CA PHE A 41 -0.14 -22.90 -10.56
C PHE A 41 -0.28 -22.94 -9.02
N LEU A 42 -1.30 -22.28 -8.47
CA LEU A 42 -1.59 -22.26 -7.04
C LEU A 42 -2.02 -23.64 -6.51
N ALA A 43 -2.87 -24.35 -7.27
CA ALA A 43 -3.30 -25.72 -6.93
C ALA A 43 -2.15 -26.75 -6.95
N LEU A 44 -1.14 -26.57 -7.80
CA LEU A 44 0.05 -27.43 -7.88
C LEU A 44 1.00 -27.28 -6.68
N HIS A 45 0.88 -26.18 -5.91
CA HIS A 45 1.78 -25.86 -4.80
C HIS A 45 1.17 -26.00 -3.41
N GLY A 46 -0.06 -26.54 -3.29
CA GLY A 46 -0.68 -26.87 -1.99
C GLY A 46 -0.88 -25.65 -1.10
N ILE A 47 -1.11 -24.49 -1.71
CA ILE A 47 -1.62 -23.30 -1.02
C ILE A 47 -3.15 -23.43 -1.06
N ASP A 48 -3.67 -24.34 -0.24
CA ASP A 48 -5.11 -24.52 -0.07
C ASP A 48 -5.61 -23.41 0.86
N GLY A 49 -6.20 -22.38 0.28
CA GLY A 49 -7.01 -21.39 0.98
C GLY A 49 -8.46 -21.86 1.02
N ALA A 50 -8.79 -22.75 1.95
CA ALA A 50 -10.15 -23.04 2.39
C ALA A 50 -10.05 -23.95 3.63
N GLU A 51 -10.05 -23.35 4.82
CA GLU A 51 -10.54 -24.05 6.00
C GLU A 51 -12.06 -23.85 5.98
N ASP A 52 -12.80 -24.94 5.77
CA ASP A 52 -14.24 -25.01 5.98
C ASP A 52 -14.49 -24.89 7.50
N ASP A 53 -14.96 -23.73 7.95
CA ASP A 53 -15.49 -23.57 9.30
C ASP A 53 -16.93 -24.11 9.32
N ASP A 54 -17.07 -25.33 9.86
CA ASP A 54 -18.37 -25.90 10.21
C ASP A 54 -19.05 -25.01 11.26
N GLU A 55 -20.22 -24.45 10.91
CA GLU A 55 -21.13 -23.72 11.80
C GLU A 55 -21.49 -24.58 13.02
N MET A 56 -20.86 -24.30 14.16
CA MET A 56 -21.31 -24.76 15.47
C MET A 56 -22.01 -23.59 16.15
N GLU A 57 -23.35 -23.59 16.12
CA GLU A 57 -24.17 -22.70 16.95
C GLU A 57 -23.84 -22.96 18.43
N SER A 58 -23.03 -22.08 19.02
CA SER A 58 -22.86 -21.98 20.47
C SER A 58 -23.41 -20.65 20.92
N GLU A 59 -24.29 -20.68 21.92
CA GLU A 59 -24.85 -19.52 22.60
C GLU A 59 -23.72 -18.63 23.15
N ASP A 60 -23.47 -17.50 22.50
CA ASP A 60 -22.42 -16.54 22.86
C ASP A 60 -22.80 -15.81 24.17
N GLU A 61 -22.38 -16.36 25.31
CA GLU A 61 -22.05 -15.53 26.46
C GLU A 61 -20.82 -14.69 26.08
N GLU A 62 -21.04 -13.40 25.82
CA GLU A 62 -20.03 -12.39 25.50
C GLU A 62 -18.89 -12.41 26.54
N TRP A 63 -17.83 -13.19 26.26
CA TRP A 63 -16.61 -13.18 27.06
C TRP A 63 -15.92 -11.85 26.81
N GLN A 64 -16.22 -10.83 27.63
CA GLN A 64 -15.47 -9.59 27.66
C GLN A 64 -14.23 -9.80 28.54
N PRO A 65 -13.02 -9.99 27.99
CA PRO A 65 -11.81 -10.01 28.81
C PRO A 65 -11.74 -8.71 29.61
N HIS A 66 -11.40 -8.80 30.89
CA HIS A 66 -11.19 -7.62 31.73
C HIS A 66 -10.05 -6.76 31.18
N VAL A 67 -10.37 -5.74 30.37
CA VAL A 67 -9.39 -4.81 29.78
C VAL A 67 -8.85 -3.90 30.89
N ARG A 68 -7.56 -4.02 31.22
CA ARG A 68 -6.92 -3.13 32.21
C ARG A 68 -6.37 -1.86 31.60
N TRP A 69 -5.78 -1.96 30.41
CA TRP A 69 -5.24 -0.81 29.69
C TRP A 69 -5.13 -1.09 28.19
N ILE A 70 -5.18 -0.01 27.39
CA ILE A 70 -5.06 -0.04 25.94
C ILE A 70 -3.66 0.42 25.56
N CYS A 71 -2.97 -0.33 24.71
CA CYS A 71 -1.62 0.01 24.31
C CYS A 71 -1.58 1.29 23.50
N THR A 72 -0.87 2.31 23.98
CA THR A 72 -0.70 3.58 23.26
C THR A 72 -0.07 3.38 21.88
N ASN A 73 0.81 2.40 21.68
CA ASN A 73 1.48 2.18 20.39
C ASN A 73 0.58 1.51 19.34
N CYS A 74 -0.14 0.44 19.69
CA CYS A 74 -0.83 -0.42 18.72
C CYS A 74 -2.33 -0.60 18.99
N ILE A 75 -2.91 0.17 19.91
CA ILE A 75 -4.32 0.13 20.36
C ILE A 75 -4.84 -1.22 20.86
N MET A 76 -3.98 -2.22 21.03
CA MET A 76 -4.42 -3.53 21.52
C MET A 76 -4.80 -3.46 23.00
N PRO A 77 -5.96 -4.04 23.39
CA PRO A 77 -6.33 -4.19 24.79
C PRO A 77 -5.42 -5.21 25.48
N ASN A 78 -5.06 -4.94 26.73
CA ASN A 78 -4.20 -5.80 27.54
C ASN A 78 -4.99 -6.29 28.77
N PRO A 79 -5.17 -7.62 28.93
CA PRO A 79 -6.01 -8.19 29.97
C PRO A 79 -5.31 -8.34 31.33
N GLU A 80 -3.98 -8.27 31.39
CA GLU A 80 -3.19 -8.59 32.58
C GLU A 80 -2.56 -7.35 33.26
N ASP A 81 -1.99 -7.54 34.45
CA ASP A 81 -1.15 -6.55 35.16
C ASP A 81 0.25 -6.36 34.53
N GLU A 82 0.46 -6.92 33.33
CA GLU A 82 1.70 -6.76 32.58
C GLU A 82 1.95 -5.30 32.20
N VAL A 83 3.20 -4.89 32.36
CA VAL A 83 3.67 -3.53 32.02
C VAL A 83 4.04 -3.38 30.55
N TYR A 84 4.15 -4.48 29.80
CA TYR A 84 4.42 -4.50 28.37
C TYR A 84 3.19 -5.00 27.61
N CYS A 85 2.97 -4.44 26.43
CA CYS A 85 1.88 -4.89 25.57
C CYS A 85 2.16 -6.28 25.02
N TRP A 86 1.24 -7.23 25.17
CA TRP A 86 1.41 -8.61 24.69
C TRP A 86 1.61 -8.69 23.16
N LYS A 87 1.05 -7.73 22.40
CA LYS A 87 1.12 -7.72 20.93
C LYS A 87 2.41 -7.09 20.39
N CYS A 88 2.76 -5.90 20.89
CA CYS A 88 3.86 -5.09 20.32
C CYS A 88 5.04 -4.89 21.27
N ASN A 89 4.97 -5.43 22.49
CA ASN A 89 5.97 -5.32 23.54
C ASN A 89 6.29 -3.87 23.97
N GLU A 90 5.40 -2.91 23.69
CA GLU A 90 5.56 -1.53 24.12
C GLU A 90 5.26 -1.40 25.62
N HIS A 91 6.10 -0.64 26.34
CA HIS A 91 5.88 -0.35 27.75
C HIS A 91 4.65 0.57 27.95
N ARG A 92 3.81 0.28 28.96
CA ARG A 92 2.57 1.03 29.27
C ARG A 92 2.78 2.53 29.46
N ASN A 93 3.93 2.93 30.01
CA ASN A 93 4.29 4.32 30.27
C ASN A 93 5.34 4.85 29.26
N SER A 94 5.28 4.38 28.01
CA SER A 94 6.23 4.81 26.97
C SER A 94 6.08 6.30 26.63
N SER A 95 7.21 6.97 26.40
CA SER A 95 7.29 8.35 25.90
C SER A 95 7.10 8.47 24.38
N ILE A 96 6.37 7.53 23.76
CA ILE A 96 6.22 7.44 22.31
C ILE A 96 5.50 8.66 21.70
N LEU A 97 4.68 9.36 22.47
CA LEU A 97 3.98 10.56 21.99
C LEU A 97 4.91 11.78 21.94
N GLU A 98 5.88 11.87 22.85
CA GLU A 98 6.83 12.98 22.90
C GLU A 98 8.10 12.72 22.07
N GLN A 99 8.57 11.47 22.05
CA GLN A 99 9.86 11.08 21.46
C GLN A 99 9.70 10.18 20.22
N GLY A 100 8.48 9.77 19.87
CA GLY A 100 8.27 8.87 18.75
C GLY A 100 9.05 7.56 18.92
N PHE A 101 9.67 7.10 17.82
CA PHE A 101 10.49 5.89 17.84
C PHE A 101 11.74 5.99 18.74
N MET A 102 12.18 7.19 19.14
CA MET A 102 13.34 7.40 20.01
C MET A 102 13.07 7.06 21.49
N SER A 103 11.83 6.71 21.86
CA SER A 103 11.42 6.47 23.26
C SER A 103 12.07 5.27 23.95
N VAL A 104 12.74 4.38 23.21
CA VAL A 104 13.58 3.31 23.77
C VAL A 104 14.95 3.44 23.13
N SER A 105 15.98 3.56 23.96
CA SER A 105 17.35 3.79 23.53
C SER A 105 17.87 2.63 22.68
N SER A 106 17.78 2.77 21.36
CA SER A 106 18.67 2.08 20.44
C SER A 106 18.85 2.99 19.23
N GLU A 107 20.06 3.55 19.12
CA GLU A 107 20.47 4.23 17.89
C GLU A 107 20.30 3.27 16.71
N PRO A 108 19.76 3.70 15.56
CA PRO A 108 19.83 2.90 14.36
C PRO A 108 21.30 2.76 13.95
N LYS A 109 21.80 1.52 13.92
CA LYS A 109 23.11 1.20 13.33
C LYS A 109 23.01 1.24 11.81
N GLY A 110 22.99 2.44 11.24
CA GLY A 110 23.10 2.67 9.80
C GLY A 110 24.15 3.72 9.54
N THR A 111 25.16 3.41 8.72
CA THR A 111 26.14 4.41 8.28
C THR A 111 25.54 5.19 7.10
N PHE A 112 24.84 6.27 7.43
CA PHE A 112 24.28 7.19 6.45
C PHE A 112 25.38 8.11 5.91
N MET A 113 25.53 8.19 4.59
CA MET A 113 26.44 9.15 3.96
C MET A 113 25.71 10.48 3.72
N CYS A 114 26.31 11.58 4.18
CA CYS A 114 25.76 12.93 4.04
C CYS A 114 25.90 13.44 2.59
N GLY A 115 24.77 13.69 1.91
CA GLY A 115 24.71 14.34 0.60
C GLY A 115 24.72 15.86 0.67
N LYS A 116 24.49 16.55 -0.46
CA LYS A 116 24.30 18.01 -0.47
C LYS A 116 23.01 18.37 0.29
N GLU A 117 23.10 19.33 1.20
CA GLU A 117 21.97 19.89 1.97
C GLU A 117 20.84 20.39 1.05
N LYS A 118 19.63 19.84 1.22
CA LYS A 118 18.42 20.24 0.51
C LYS A 118 17.49 21.01 1.44
N LYS A 119 16.88 22.08 0.93
CA LYS A 119 15.83 22.83 1.62
C LYS A 119 14.52 22.03 1.59
N THR A 120 14.20 21.36 2.69
CA THR A 120 13.00 20.53 2.83
C THR A 120 11.94 21.32 3.58
N ALA A 121 10.74 21.44 3.00
CA ALA A 121 9.62 22.06 3.69
C ALA A 121 8.83 21.01 4.48
N ILE A 122 8.28 21.39 5.63
CA ILE A 122 7.32 20.57 6.38
C ILE A 122 6.04 21.35 6.62
N GLY A 123 4.90 20.70 6.46
CA GLY A 123 3.59 21.25 6.82
C GLY A 123 2.98 20.46 7.97
N TYR A 124 2.52 21.15 8.99
CA TYR A 124 1.91 20.60 10.20
C TYR A 124 1.11 21.70 10.91
N ASP A 125 0.00 21.32 11.57
CA ASP A 125 -0.81 22.22 12.39
C ASP A 125 -1.51 21.44 13.51
N ASP A 126 -1.39 21.93 14.76
CA ASP A 126 -1.98 21.28 15.94
C ASP A 126 -3.51 21.21 15.88
N ARG A 127 -4.20 22.06 15.12
CA ARG A 127 -5.66 22.02 14.98
C ARG A 127 -6.14 20.71 14.33
N MET A 128 -5.30 20.05 13.53
CA MET A 128 -5.62 18.72 13.00
C MET A 128 -5.68 17.63 14.09
N LEU A 129 -5.09 17.87 15.27
CA LEU A 129 -5.18 16.96 16.42
C LEU A 129 -6.57 16.97 17.09
N LEU A 130 -7.43 17.93 16.74
CA LEU A 130 -8.79 18.02 17.28
C LEU A 130 -9.78 17.12 16.52
N HIS A 131 -9.41 16.58 15.36
CA HIS A 131 -10.14 15.48 14.71
C HIS A 131 -9.83 14.17 15.44
N GLU A 132 -10.78 13.71 16.26
CA GLU A 132 -10.69 12.51 17.08
C GLU A 132 -12.07 11.87 17.35
N GLU A 133 -12.11 10.54 17.41
CA GLU A 133 -13.29 9.78 17.84
C GLU A 133 -13.24 9.65 19.37
N THR A 134 -14.13 10.33 20.09
CA THR A 134 -14.19 10.21 21.55
C THR A 134 -14.91 8.92 21.96
N GLY A 135 -14.39 8.24 22.98
CA GLY A 135 -15.04 7.06 23.59
C GLY A 135 -14.77 5.72 22.91
N LYS A 136 -14.05 5.67 21.78
CA LYS A 136 -13.57 4.42 21.16
C LYS A 136 -12.08 4.49 20.84
N SER A 137 -11.45 3.33 20.69
CA SER A 137 -10.04 3.22 20.28
C SER A 137 -9.93 3.08 18.78
N HIS A 138 -10.15 4.19 18.07
CA HIS A 138 -9.97 4.26 16.63
C HIS A 138 -8.46 4.21 16.26
N PRO A 139 -8.05 3.43 15.25
CA PRO A 139 -6.65 3.42 14.79
C PRO A 139 -6.23 4.78 14.19
N GLU A 140 -7.10 5.41 13.41
CA GLU A 140 -6.92 6.80 12.93
C GLU A 140 -7.19 7.78 14.09
N ARG A 141 -6.13 8.34 14.68
CA ARG A 141 -6.20 9.17 15.90
C ARG A 141 -5.09 10.23 15.97
N PRO A 142 -5.24 11.29 16.78
CA PRO A 142 -4.26 12.38 16.91
C PRO A 142 -2.84 11.93 17.29
N ASP A 143 -2.71 10.85 18.05
CA ASP A 143 -1.42 10.32 18.51
C ASP A 143 -0.47 9.95 17.37
N ARG A 144 -1.00 9.65 16.18
CA ARG A 144 -0.22 9.40 14.96
C ARG A 144 0.67 10.60 14.62
N LEU A 145 0.08 11.80 14.56
CA LEU A 145 0.82 13.02 14.29
C LEU A 145 1.75 13.40 15.45
N ARG A 146 1.30 13.21 16.71
CA ARG A 146 2.15 13.45 17.89
C ARG A 146 3.43 12.62 17.83
N ALA A 147 3.31 11.32 17.59
CA ALA A 147 4.46 10.40 17.52
C ALA A 147 5.41 10.70 16.35
N ILE A 148 4.88 11.12 15.18
CA ILE A 148 5.71 11.55 14.05
C ILE A 148 6.47 12.83 14.42
N MET A 149 5.76 13.88 14.82
CA MET A 149 6.37 15.18 15.11
C MET A 149 7.36 15.10 16.28
N GLY A 150 7.03 14.35 17.34
CA GLY A 150 7.91 14.06 18.45
C GLY A 150 9.17 13.30 18.02
N GLY A 151 9.03 12.27 17.17
CA GLY A 151 10.15 11.51 16.62
C GLY A 151 11.06 12.34 15.72
N LEU A 152 10.49 13.19 14.85
CA LEU A 152 11.23 14.10 13.99
C LEU A 152 12.00 15.15 14.82
N GLN A 153 11.35 15.73 15.83
CA GLN A 153 11.97 16.69 16.75
C GLN A 153 13.10 16.05 17.56
N ALA A 154 12.86 14.88 18.18
CA ALA A 154 13.85 14.15 18.97
C ALA A 154 15.06 13.70 18.14
N SER A 155 14.86 13.45 16.85
CA SER A 155 15.92 13.11 15.89
C SER A 155 16.65 14.33 15.30
N GLY A 156 16.27 15.56 15.69
CA GLY A 156 16.84 16.80 15.15
C GLY A 156 16.43 17.13 13.71
N LEU A 157 15.48 16.40 13.13
CA LEU A 157 15.08 16.51 11.72
C LEU A 157 14.19 17.73 11.42
N LEU A 158 13.71 18.45 12.44
CA LEU A 158 12.97 19.71 12.28
C LEU A 158 13.87 20.94 12.33
N SER A 159 15.19 20.76 12.33
CA SER A 159 16.18 21.83 12.40
C SER A 159 17.04 21.90 11.13
N GLY A 160 17.92 22.90 11.04
CA GLY A 160 18.86 23.03 9.92
C GLY A 160 18.17 23.43 8.62
N THR A 161 18.16 22.53 7.64
CA THR A 161 17.64 22.79 6.29
C THR A 161 16.14 22.54 6.16
N CYS A 162 15.50 22.08 7.24
CA CYS A 162 14.06 21.91 7.34
C CYS A 162 13.39 23.23 7.77
N PHE A 163 12.27 23.59 7.12
CA PHE A 163 11.50 24.77 7.50
C PHE A 163 10.00 24.53 7.37
N THR A 164 9.21 25.18 8.23
CA THR A 164 7.75 25.00 8.24
C THR A 164 7.08 25.92 7.23
N ILE A 165 6.10 25.39 6.49
CA ILE A 165 5.16 26.20 5.73
C ILE A 165 3.95 26.56 6.62
N PRO A 166 3.48 27.82 6.62
CA PRO A 166 2.29 28.18 7.39
C PRO A 166 1.07 27.41 6.91
N ALA A 167 0.33 26.81 7.83
CA ALA A 167 -0.92 26.14 7.51
C ALA A 167 -2.04 27.14 7.24
N ARG A 168 -2.84 26.84 6.22
CA ARG A 168 -4.09 27.54 5.89
C ARG A 168 -5.14 26.53 5.47
N GLU A 169 -6.38 26.94 5.51
CA GLU A 169 -7.48 26.15 4.96
C GLU A 169 -7.41 26.17 3.41
N ALA A 170 -7.66 25.01 2.80
CA ALA A 170 -7.97 24.93 1.39
C ALA A 170 -9.24 25.73 1.09
N THR A 171 -9.22 26.47 0.00
CA THR A 171 -10.39 27.20 -0.47
C THR A 171 -11.38 26.24 -1.13
N GLN A 172 -12.66 26.64 -1.16
CA GLN A 172 -13.69 25.91 -1.91
C GLN A 172 -13.26 25.60 -3.35
N ALA A 173 -12.70 26.60 -4.05
CA ALA A 173 -12.27 26.46 -5.43
C ALA A 173 -11.11 25.45 -5.61
N GLU A 174 -10.22 25.33 -4.62
CA GLU A 174 -9.15 24.32 -4.64
C GLU A 174 -9.70 22.90 -4.44
N LEU A 175 -10.70 22.74 -3.56
CA LEU A 175 -11.37 21.46 -3.33
C LEU A 175 -12.24 21.02 -4.52
N GLU A 176 -12.90 21.97 -5.19
CA GLU A 176 -13.74 21.73 -6.38
C GLU A 176 -12.94 21.26 -7.61
N LEU A 177 -11.61 21.32 -7.58
CA LEU A 177 -10.75 20.71 -8.60
C LEU A 177 -10.74 19.17 -8.54
N VAL A 178 -11.27 18.60 -7.45
CA VAL A 178 -11.18 17.18 -7.12
C VAL A 178 -12.53 16.61 -6.69
N HIS A 179 -13.26 17.33 -5.84
CA HIS A 179 -14.53 16.87 -5.26
C HIS A 179 -15.71 17.65 -5.82
N THR A 180 -16.90 17.05 -5.75
CA THR A 180 -18.14 17.78 -6.04
C THR A 180 -18.51 18.74 -4.92
N ALA A 181 -19.34 19.73 -5.24
CA ALA A 181 -19.90 20.63 -4.23
C ALA A 181 -20.70 19.88 -3.15
N ASN A 182 -21.35 18.76 -3.50
CA ASN A 182 -22.09 17.94 -2.55
C ASN A 182 -21.15 17.27 -1.54
N HIS A 183 -20.04 16.69 -1.99
CA HIS A 183 -19.00 16.11 -1.13
C HIS A 183 -18.48 17.15 -0.14
N ILE A 184 -18.08 18.32 -0.67
CA ILE A 184 -17.52 19.40 0.15
C ILE A 184 -18.55 19.91 1.16
N GLY A 185 -19.81 20.07 0.73
CA GLY A 185 -20.92 20.45 1.60
C GLY A 185 -21.20 19.41 2.69
N ALA A 186 -21.06 18.12 2.39
CA ALA A 186 -21.25 17.04 3.35
C ALA A 186 -20.16 17.05 4.45
N VAL A 187 -18.90 17.26 4.08
CA VAL A 187 -17.80 17.47 5.05
C VAL A 187 -18.02 18.74 5.86
N GLN A 188 -18.39 19.86 5.22
CA GLN A 188 -18.68 21.12 5.91
C GLN A 188 -19.81 20.98 6.94
N ALA A 189 -20.82 20.15 6.65
CA ALA A 189 -21.98 19.96 7.53
C ALA A 189 -21.64 19.27 8.86
N THR A 190 -20.44 18.71 9.03
CA THR A 190 -19.99 18.17 10.33
C THR A 190 -19.55 19.26 11.29
N GLU A 191 -19.37 20.50 10.83
CA GLU A 191 -19.09 21.64 11.71
C GLU A 191 -20.23 21.82 12.71
N GLY A 192 -19.90 21.80 14.00
CA GLY A 192 -20.87 21.88 15.10
C GLY A 192 -21.60 20.58 15.43
N GLN A 193 -21.17 19.44 14.88
CA GLN A 193 -21.63 18.11 15.32
C GLN A 193 -20.61 17.50 16.28
N ASP A 194 -21.05 17.09 17.48
CA ASP A 194 -20.14 16.50 18.47
C ASP A 194 -19.45 15.22 17.94
N LEU A 195 -20.21 14.35 17.27
CA LEU A 195 -19.71 13.16 16.60
C LEU A 195 -20.73 12.68 15.55
N SER A 196 -20.25 12.35 14.36
CA SER A 196 -21.00 11.76 13.25
C SER A 196 -20.14 10.81 12.44
N TYR A 197 -20.76 10.08 11.51
CA TYR A 197 -20.10 9.05 10.72
C TYR A 197 -20.61 9.12 9.28
N PHE A 198 -19.69 9.14 8.32
CA PHE A 198 -20.02 9.01 6.90
C PHE A 198 -20.20 7.54 6.52
N THR A 199 -19.33 6.69 7.08
CA THR A 199 -19.35 5.23 7.01
C THR A 199 -19.07 4.68 8.41
N PRO A 200 -19.30 3.38 8.68
CA PRO A 200 -19.08 2.79 10.02
C PRO A 200 -17.68 3.04 10.61
N ASP A 201 -16.69 3.26 9.74
CA ASP A 201 -15.29 3.45 10.06
C ASP A 201 -14.81 4.91 9.86
N THR A 202 -15.57 5.77 9.15
CA THR A 202 -15.16 7.17 8.88
C THR A 202 -15.96 8.15 9.72
N TYR A 203 -15.42 8.46 10.90
CA TYR A 203 -15.99 9.41 11.84
C TYR A 203 -15.68 10.86 11.47
N ALA A 204 -16.47 11.78 12.02
CA ALA A 204 -16.21 13.20 12.05
C ALA A 204 -16.75 13.80 13.35
N ASN A 205 -16.13 14.88 13.80
CA ASN A 205 -16.53 15.71 14.92
C ASN A 205 -16.54 17.19 14.47
N GLU A 206 -16.83 18.10 15.40
CA GLU A 206 -16.99 19.52 15.11
C GLU A 206 -15.74 20.19 14.52
N HIS A 207 -14.56 19.58 14.69
CA HIS A 207 -13.28 20.07 14.20
C HIS A 207 -12.82 19.40 12.90
N SER A 208 -13.53 18.36 12.44
CA SER A 208 -13.07 17.48 11.36
C SER A 208 -13.05 18.17 10.00
N ALA A 209 -14.06 18.99 9.70
CA ALA A 209 -14.09 19.78 8.48
C ALA A 209 -12.91 20.77 8.41
N LEU A 210 -12.63 21.47 9.52
CA LEU A 210 -11.46 22.36 9.63
C LEU A 210 -10.15 21.58 9.43
N ALA A 211 -9.99 20.44 10.11
CA ALA A 211 -8.80 19.61 9.98
C ALA A 211 -8.58 19.14 8.54
N ALA A 212 -9.63 18.69 7.84
CA ALA A 212 -9.57 18.29 6.43
C ALA A 212 -9.18 19.45 5.51
N ARG A 213 -9.73 20.66 5.71
CA ARG A 213 -9.34 21.84 4.94
C ARG A 213 -7.89 22.25 5.22
N LEU A 214 -7.40 22.13 6.46
CA LEU A 214 -6.00 22.39 6.80
C LEU A 214 -5.06 21.38 6.14
N ALA A 215 -5.41 20.09 6.17
CA ALA A 215 -4.66 19.02 5.54
C ALA A 215 -4.50 19.28 4.02
N ALA A 216 -5.61 19.53 3.34
CA ALA A 216 -5.61 19.85 1.91
C ALA A 216 -4.84 21.16 1.62
N GLY A 217 -5.02 22.21 2.42
CA GLY A 217 -4.36 23.50 2.23
C GLY A 217 -2.85 23.45 2.40
N ILE A 218 -2.36 22.70 3.39
CA ILE A 218 -0.93 22.40 3.56
C ILE A 218 -0.38 21.70 2.32
N CYS A 219 -1.09 20.69 1.80
CA CYS A 219 -0.65 19.93 0.63
C CYS A 219 -0.59 20.81 -0.63
N THR A 220 -1.58 21.68 -0.83
CA THR A 220 -1.60 22.70 -1.90
C THR A 220 -0.38 23.62 -1.84
N ASP A 221 -0.11 24.20 -0.67
CA ASP A 221 0.97 25.18 -0.51
C ASP A 221 2.36 24.54 -0.63
N LEU A 222 2.53 23.31 -0.13
CA LEU A 222 3.76 22.55 -0.33
C LEU A 222 4.00 22.24 -1.81
N ALA A 223 2.98 21.78 -2.54
CA ALA A 223 3.09 21.50 -3.97
C ALA A 223 3.48 22.76 -4.75
N SER A 224 2.82 23.88 -4.48
CA SER A 224 3.15 25.18 -5.07
C SER A 224 4.57 25.64 -4.71
N ALA A 225 4.98 25.52 -3.46
CA ALA A 225 6.32 25.90 -3.00
C ALA A 225 7.43 25.07 -3.67
N ILE A 226 7.20 23.77 -3.87
CA ILE A 226 8.14 22.87 -4.55
C ILE A 226 8.22 23.21 -6.04
N MET A 227 7.08 23.37 -6.71
CA MET A 227 7.03 23.68 -8.14
C MET A 227 7.63 25.05 -8.48
N THR A 228 7.44 26.04 -7.60
CA THR A 228 8.00 27.39 -7.76
C THR A 228 9.45 27.52 -7.26
N GLY A 229 10.05 26.43 -6.76
CA GLY A 229 11.44 26.39 -6.29
C GLY A 229 11.70 27.08 -4.95
N LYS A 230 10.65 27.43 -4.19
CA LYS A 230 10.78 27.92 -2.80
C LYS A 230 11.25 26.81 -1.85
N ALA A 231 10.86 25.57 -2.13
CA ALA A 231 11.33 24.35 -1.47
C ALA A 231 11.92 23.40 -2.53
N HIS A 232 12.87 22.55 -2.16
CA HIS A 232 13.36 21.49 -3.06
C HIS A 232 12.40 20.30 -3.06
N ASN A 233 11.91 19.94 -1.88
CA ASN A 233 10.94 18.89 -1.62
C ASN A 233 10.19 19.20 -0.31
N GLY A 234 9.21 18.38 0.08
CA GLY A 234 8.53 18.56 1.35
C GLY A 234 7.76 17.35 1.87
N PHE A 235 7.35 17.46 3.14
CA PHE A 235 6.57 16.47 3.88
C PHE A 235 5.33 17.13 4.49
N ALA A 236 4.14 16.67 4.13
CA ALA A 236 2.88 17.08 4.73
C ALA A 236 2.52 16.10 5.86
N ALA A 237 2.81 16.49 7.10
CA ALA A 237 2.39 15.74 8.29
C ALA A 237 0.94 16.14 8.63
N VAL A 238 0.00 15.56 7.89
CA VAL A 238 -1.42 15.96 7.90
C VAL A 238 -2.36 14.84 8.35
N ARG A 239 -3.52 15.23 8.88
CA ARG A 239 -4.68 14.38 9.18
C ARG A 239 -5.97 15.19 9.03
N PRO A 240 -7.10 14.59 8.63
CA PRO A 240 -7.30 13.17 8.23
C PRO A 240 -6.54 12.78 6.94
N PRO A 241 -6.36 11.47 6.65
CA PRO A 241 -5.84 11.00 5.37
C PRO A 241 -6.80 11.36 4.20
N GLY A 242 -6.41 11.05 2.97
CA GLY A 242 -7.15 11.47 1.78
C GLY A 242 -7.35 10.44 0.67
N HIS A 243 -6.50 9.43 0.52
CA HIS A 243 -6.48 8.62 -0.72
C HIS A 243 -7.73 7.76 -0.98
N HIS A 244 -8.59 7.52 0.02
CA HIS A 244 -9.89 6.84 -0.13
C HIS A 244 -11.05 7.81 -0.43
N ALA A 245 -10.86 9.12 -0.27
CA ALA A 245 -11.91 10.09 -0.57
C ALA A 245 -12.10 10.18 -2.09
N GLU A 246 -13.25 9.70 -2.55
CA GLU A 246 -13.69 9.73 -3.94
C GLU A 246 -14.16 11.14 -4.34
N GLN A 247 -14.57 11.32 -5.60
CA GLN A 247 -15.09 12.61 -6.05
C GLN A 247 -16.39 13.01 -5.31
N GLU A 248 -17.20 12.01 -4.91
CA GLU A 248 -18.50 12.21 -4.24
C GLU A 248 -18.61 11.56 -2.86
N GLN A 249 -17.69 10.65 -2.48
CA GLN A 249 -17.82 9.84 -1.26
C GLN A 249 -16.67 10.07 -0.27
N VAL A 250 -17.06 10.14 1.00
CA VAL A 250 -16.18 10.18 2.17
C VAL A 250 -16.14 8.77 2.77
N MET A 251 -14.96 8.16 2.84
CA MET A 251 -14.78 6.77 3.31
C MET A 251 -13.33 6.48 3.69
N GLY A 252 -13.08 5.34 4.34
CA GLY A 252 -11.72 4.87 4.65
C GLY A 252 -10.91 5.87 5.47
N PHE A 253 -11.55 6.51 6.45
CA PHE A 253 -11.00 7.58 7.28
C PHE A 253 -10.71 8.90 6.54
N CYS A 254 -10.94 8.96 5.23
CA CYS A 254 -10.53 10.06 4.38
C CYS A 254 -11.67 11.04 4.12
N LEU A 255 -11.47 12.33 4.42
CA LEU A 255 -12.48 13.38 4.23
C LEU A 255 -12.30 14.16 2.91
N HIS A 256 -11.07 14.55 2.58
CA HIS A 256 -10.71 15.17 1.30
C HIS A 256 -9.45 14.50 0.76
N ASN A 257 -9.34 14.37 -0.57
CA ASN A 257 -8.21 13.73 -1.21
C ASN A 257 -7.02 14.70 -1.32
N ASN A 258 -6.22 14.74 -0.26
CA ASN A 258 -5.08 15.64 -0.09
C ASN A 258 -4.06 15.53 -1.24
N ALA A 259 -3.72 14.30 -1.67
CA ALA A 259 -2.77 14.06 -2.75
C ALA A 259 -3.30 14.55 -4.11
N CYS A 260 -4.60 14.33 -4.39
CA CYS A 260 -5.24 14.84 -5.61
C CYS A 260 -5.30 16.37 -5.64
N VAL A 261 -5.64 17.01 -4.51
CA VAL A 261 -5.64 18.48 -4.42
C VAL A 261 -4.24 19.04 -4.63
N ALA A 262 -3.21 18.40 -4.07
CA ALA A 262 -1.81 18.75 -4.32
C ALA A 262 -1.39 18.58 -5.78
N ALA A 263 -1.85 17.53 -6.47
CA ALA A 263 -1.57 17.34 -7.90
C ALA A 263 -2.17 18.46 -8.73
N ARG A 264 -3.43 18.85 -8.47
CA ARG A 264 -4.08 19.98 -9.14
C ARG A 264 -3.40 21.32 -8.82
N ALA A 265 -2.93 21.51 -7.59
CA ALA A 265 -2.12 22.66 -7.20
C ALA A 265 -0.76 22.72 -7.92
N ALA A 266 -0.08 21.58 -8.07
CA ALA A 266 1.16 21.48 -8.83
C ALA A 266 0.95 21.83 -10.30
N GLN A 267 -0.15 21.39 -10.90
CA GLN A 267 -0.52 21.74 -12.27
C GLN A 267 -0.80 23.24 -12.43
N ALA A 268 -1.54 23.83 -11.50
CA ALA A 268 -1.74 25.29 -11.46
C ALA A 268 -0.43 26.07 -11.30
N ALA A 269 0.57 25.48 -10.63
CA ALA A 269 1.93 26.02 -10.50
C ALA A 269 2.86 25.68 -11.67
N GLY A 270 2.38 25.01 -12.72
CA GLY A 270 3.07 24.80 -14.00
C GLY A 270 3.51 23.36 -14.29
N ALA A 271 3.19 22.37 -13.45
CA ALA A 271 3.42 20.97 -13.77
C ALA A 271 2.49 20.54 -14.92
N LYS A 272 3.03 19.87 -15.94
CA LYS A 272 2.23 19.25 -17.01
C LYS A 272 1.92 17.80 -16.70
N LYS A 273 2.85 17.11 -16.05
CA LYS A 273 2.74 15.70 -15.66
C LYS A 273 3.02 15.53 -14.18
N VAL A 274 2.10 14.92 -13.45
CA VAL A 274 2.26 14.60 -12.02
C VAL A 274 2.24 13.09 -11.84
N LEU A 275 3.25 12.57 -11.14
CA LEU A 275 3.26 11.16 -10.72
C LEU A 275 2.77 11.10 -9.27
N ILE A 276 1.78 10.27 -8.99
CA ILE A 276 1.37 9.89 -7.64
C ILE A 276 1.77 8.44 -7.43
N VAL A 277 2.66 8.20 -6.47
CA VAL A 277 3.00 6.84 -6.00
C VAL A 277 2.37 6.64 -4.65
N ASP A 278 1.44 5.70 -4.57
CA ASP A 278 0.77 5.29 -3.34
C ASP A 278 1.36 3.99 -2.84
N TRP A 279 2.00 4.05 -1.67
CA TRP A 279 2.55 2.88 -0.98
C TRP A 279 1.81 2.56 0.31
N ASP A 280 0.69 3.23 0.58
CA ASP A 280 -0.24 2.80 1.62
C ASP A 280 -0.65 1.34 1.35
N VAL A 281 -0.81 0.56 2.41
CA VAL A 281 -1.13 -0.87 2.25
C VAL A 281 -2.52 -1.08 1.65
N HIS A 282 -3.41 -0.08 1.72
CA HIS A 282 -4.72 -0.10 1.11
C HIS A 282 -4.68 0.58 -0.25
N HIS A 283 -5.49 0.08 -1.18
CA HIS A 283 -5.65 0.74 -2.47
C HIS A 283 -6.33 2.11 -2.29
N GLY A 284 -5.68 3.19 -2.74
CA GLY A 284 -6.26 4.53 -2.81
C GLY A 284 -7.33 4.66 -3.91
N ASN A 285 -8.49 4.03 -3.69
CA ASN A 285 -9.60 4.00 -4.65
C ASN A 285 -10.07 5.39 -5.08
N GLY A 286 -10.11 6.36 -4.16
CA GLY A 286 -10.48 7.73 -4.47
C GLY A 286 -9.49 8.39 -5.42
N THR A 287 -8.19 8.22 -5.16
CA THR A 287 -7.13 8.76 -6.04
C THR A 287 -7.21 8.16 -7.44
N GLN A 288 -7.43 6.85 -7.54
CA GLN A 288 -7.62 6.20 -8.84
C GLN A 288 -8.84 6.77 -9.56
N GLU A 289 -10.01 6.82 -8.91
CA GLU A 289 -11.26 7.30 -9.52
C GLU A 289 -11.11 8.72 -10.07
N ILE A 290 -10.55 9.64 -9.26
CA ILE A 290 -10.39 11.05 -9.61
C ILE A 290 -9.55 11.24 -10.88
N PHE A 291 -8.56 10.39 -11.12
CA PHE A 291 -7.65 10.48 -12.27
C PHE A 291 -7.83 9.37 -13.31
N GLU A 292 -8.88 8.55 -13.20
CA GLU A 292 -9.11 7.35 -14.03
C GLU A 292 -9.04 7.65 -15.55
N GLN A 293 -9.45 8.86 -15.96
CA GLN A 293 -9.44 9.29 -17.37
C GLN A 293 -8.38 10.37 -17.70
N ASP A 294 -7.50 10.73 -16.76
CA ASP A 294 -6.56 11.85 -16.89
C ASP A 294 -5.12 11.38 -17.19
N PRO A 295 -4.65 11.40 -18.45
CA PRO A 295 -3.30 10.98 -18.80
C PRO A 295 -2.20 11.95 -18.34
N THR A 296 -2.56 13.10 -17.77
CA THR A 296 -1.59 14.06 -17.21
C THR A 296 -1.20 13.70 -15.78
N VAL A 297 -1.89 12.75 -15.16
CA VAL A 297 -1.56 12.20 -13.85
C VAL A 297 -1.36 10.69 -13.98
N LEU A 298 -0.18 10.22 -13.59
CA LEU A 298 0.12 8.80 -13.50
C LEU A 298 -0.06 8.38 -12.04
N TYR A 299 -0.99 7.47 -11.78
CA TYR A 299 -1.20 6.87 -10.47
C TYR A 299 -0.63 5.45 -10.44
N ILE A 300 0.24 5.17 -9.47
CA ILE A 300 0.81 3.85 -9.22
C ILE A 300 0.56 3.48 -7.77
N SER A 301 -0.13 2.36 -7.52
CA SER A 301 -0.43 1.88 -6.17
C SER A 301 0.19 0.52 -5.91
N LEU A 302 0.80 0.34 -4.73
CA LEU A 302 1.26 -0.95 -4.21
C LEU A 302 0.48 -1.26 -2.94
N HIS A 303 -0.40 -2.24 -2.98
CA HIS A 303 -1.35 -2.47 -1.89
C HIS A 303 -1.63 -3.96 -1.68
N ARG A 304 -1.98 -4.34 -0.45
CA ARG A 304 -2.51 -5.67 -0.17
C ARG A 304 -3.91 -5.76 -0.75
N HIS A 305 -4.21 -6.89 -1.40
CA HIS A 305 -5.46 -7.04 -2.15
C HIS A 305 -6.16 -8.36 -1.84
N GLU A 306 -5.41 -9.47 -1.76
CA GLU A 306 -5.95 -10.82 -1.46
C GLU A 306 -7.18 -11.17 -2.32
N ALA A 307 -7.05 -10.93 -3.63
CA ALA A 307 -8.12 -11.13 -4.61
C ALA A 307 -9.43 -10.38 -4.27
N GLY A 308 -9.30 -9.17 -3.72
CA GLY A 308 -10.42 -8.29 -3.36
C GLY A 308 -10.95 -8.52 -1.95
N ALA A 309 -10.38 -9.46 -1.18
CA ALA A 309 -10.79 -9.72 0.19
C ALA A 309 -10.21 -8.71 1.20
N PHE A 310 -9.12 -8.02 0.84
CA PHE A 310 -8.55 -6.95 1.66
C PHE A 310 -9.16 -5.59 1.31
N TYR A 311 -9.44 -4.77 2.33
CA TYR A 311 -10.05 -3.45 2.14
C TYR A 311 -9.21 -2.58 1.18
N PRO A 312 -9.83 -1.84 0.23
CA PRO A 312 -11.27 -1.68 -0.01
C PRO A 312 -11.86 -2.66 -1.05
N GLY A 313 -11.10 -3.67 -1.49
CA GLY A 313 -11.52 -4.65 -2.49
C GLY A 313 -11.41 -4.19 -3.97
N THR A 314 -10.96 -2.96 -4.19
CA THR A 314 -10.62 -2.42 -5.52
C THR A 314 -9.10 -2.46 -5.74
N GLY A 315 -8.63 -2.05 -6.92
CA GLY A 315 -7.18 -2.01 -7.23
C GLY A 315 -6.67 -3.26 -7.97
N TRP A 316 -7.52 -3.89 -8.78
CA TRP A 316 -7.09 -5.03 -9.57
C TRP A 316 -6.02 -4.65 -10.59
N ALA A 317 -5.08 -5.56 -10.87
CA ALA A 317 -3.99 -5.32 -11.82
C ALA A 317 -4.47 -4.96 -13.25
N HIS A 318 -5.69 -5.37 -13.63
CA HIS A 318 -6.30 -5.08 -14.93
C HIS A 318 -7.07 -3.74 -14.96
N GLN A 319 -7.25 -3.06 -13.83
CA GLN A 319 -7.80 -1.71 -13.77
C GLN A 319 -6.69 -0.72 -14.11
N VAL A 320 -6.60 -0.33 -15.38
CA VAL A 320 -5.48 0.42 -15.94
C VAL A 320 -5.81 1.88 -16.27
N GLY A 321 -6.95 2.39 -15.82
CA GLY A 321 -7.51 3.65 -16.31
C GLY A 321 -8.53 3.40 -17.44
N SER A 322 -9.20 4.45 -17.88
CA SER A 322 -10.18 4.39 -18.95
C SER A 322 -10.06 5.58 -19.91
N GLY A 323 -10.54 5.40 -21.15
CA GLY A 323 -10.51 6.45 -22.16
C GLY A 323 -9.09 6.98 -22.39
N PRO A 324 -8.87 8.31 -22.36
CA PRO A 324 -7.52 8.88 -22.50
C PRO A 324 -6.54 8.47 -21.40
N GLY A 325 -7.03 8.05 -20.22
CA GLY A 325 -6.23 7.62 -19.08
C GLY A 325 -5.79 6.16 -19.10
N GLU A 326 -6.17 5.36 -20.11
CA GLU A 326 -5.73 3.97 -20.22
C GLU A 326 -4.19 3.85 -20.20
N GLY A 327 -3.68 3.01 -19.29
CA GLY A 327 -2.26 2.82 -19.01
C GLY A 327 -1.70 3.73 -17.91
N PHE A 328 -2.43 4.75 -17.46
CA PHE A 328 -1.99 5.73 -16.45
C PHE A 328 -2.47 5.43 -15.03
N CYS A 329 -3.20 4.32 -14.84
CA CYS A 329 -3.34 3.66 -13.55
C CYS A 329 -2.56 2.34 -13.54
N VAL A 330 -1.68 2.16 -12.56
CA VAL A 330 -0.84 0.98 -12.41
C VAL A 330 -1.00 0.41 -11.01
N ASN A 331 -1.82 -0.63 -10.88
CA ASN A 331 -2.04 -1.33 -9.63
C ASN A 331 -1.12 -2.53 -9.47
N ILE A 332 -0.42 -2.61 -8.34
CA ILE A 332 0.42 -3.74 -7.90
C ILE A 332 -0.26 -4.42 -6.69
N PRO A 333 -1.23 -5.33 -6.93
CA PRO A 333 -2.00 -5.96 -5.86
C PRO A 333 -1.25 -7.16 -5.28
N TRP A 334 -0.90 -7.10 -4.01
CA TRP A 334 -0.32 -8.24 -3.30
C TRP A 334 -1.40 -9.26 -2.93
N SER A 335 -1.16 -10.53 -3.26
CA SER A 335 -2.14 -11.59 -3.01
C SER A 335 -2.12 -12.13 -1.57
N CYS A 336 -1.25 -11.63 -0.70
CA CYS A 336 -1.20 -11.98 0.71
C CYS A 336 -0.58 -10.84 1.55
N GLY A 337 -0.72 -10.92 2.88
CA GLY A 337 0.11 -10.18 3.82
C GLY A 337 1.57 -10.68 3.90
N GLY A 338 2.35 -10.14 4.83
CA GLY A 338 3.76 -10.51 5.06
C GLY A 338 4.73 -10.01 3.98
N ILE A 339 4.25 -9.17 3.06
CA ILE A 339 5.04 -8.56 1.99
C ILE A 339 6.04 -7.58 2.59
N GLY A 340 7.31 -7.70 2.23
CA GLY A 340 8.39 -6.92 2.84
C GLY A 340 9.21 -6.13 1.83
N ASP A 341 10.35 -5.62 2.31
CA ASP A 341 11.26 -4.77 1.54
C ASP A 341 11.64 -5.37 0.18
N GLY A 342 11.86 -6.68 0.10
CA GLY A 342 12.29 -7.33 -1.13
C GLY A 342 11.25 -7.33 -2.24
N ASP A 343 9.97 -7.42 -1.89
CA ASP A 343 8.86 -7.33 -2.85
C ASP A 343 8.68 -5.88 -3.32
N TYR A 344 8.58 -4.94 -2.38
CA TYR A 344 8.39 -3.51 -2.70
C TYR A 344 9.55 -2.98 -3.53
N LEU A 345 10.80 -3.22 -3.13
CA LEU A 345 11.96 -2.71 -3.85
C LEU A 345 12.14 -3.39 -5.21
N SER A 346 11.76 -4.66 -5.35
CA SER A 346 11.72 -5.30 -6.67
C SER A 346 10.67 -4.67 -7.58
N ALA A 347 9.45 -4.43 -7.07
CA ALA A 347 8.40 -3.74 -7.81
C ALA A 347 8.84 -2.31 -8.21
N PHE A 348 9.54 -1.60 -7.32
CA PHE A 348 10.11 -0.30 -7.63
C PHE A 348 11.13 -0.37 -8.77
N GLN A 349 12.11 -1.28 -8.67
CA GLN A 349 13.16 -1.41 -9.67
C GLN A 349 12.63 -1.82 -11.06
N HIS A 350 11.61 -2.68 -11.08
CA HIS A 350 11.19 -3.37 -12.28
C HIS A 350 9.90 -2.84 -12.90
N VAL A 351 9.04 -2.17 -12.13
CA VAL A 351 7.77 -1.62 -12.61
C VAL A 351 7.69 -0.12 -12.38
N VAL A 352 7.72 0.34 -11.11
CA VAL A 352 7.46 1.75 -10.76
C VAL A 352 8.47 2.69 -11.43
N MET A 353 9.77 2.44 -11.25
CA MET A 353 10.83 3.31 -11.77
C MET A 353 10.91 3.30 -13.29
N PRO A 354 10.82 2.15 -14.01
CA PRO A 354 10.72 2.16 -15.46
C PRO A 354 9.54 2.98 -15.96
N ILE A 355 8.32 2.71 -15.49
CA ILE A 355 7.12 3.43 -15.94
C ILE A 355 7.26 4.93 -15.64
N ALA A 356 7.63 5.29 -14.41
CA ALA A 356 7.82 6.68 -14.01
C ALA A 356 8.89 7.43 -14.84
N ARG A 357 9.98 6.75 -15.22
CA ARG A 357 11.01 7.35 -16.08
C ARG A 357 10.52 7.57 -17.51
N GLN A 358 9.70 6.67 -18.05
CA GLN A 358 9.08 6.88 -19.38
C GLN A 358 8.00 7.98 -19.31
N PHE A 359 7.27 8.07 -18.19
CA PHE A 359 6.30 9.12 -17.96
C PHE A 359 6.94 10.50 -17.79
N GLU A 360 8.17 10.59 -17.30
CA GLU A 360 8.91 11.86 -17.09
C GLU A 360 8.09 12.92 -16.35
N PRO A 361 7.72 12.69 -15.07
CA PRO A 361 6.92 13.63 -14.30
C PRO A 361 7.67 14.94 -14.03
N ASP A 362 6.90 16.04 -13.98
CA ASP A 362 7.39 17.34 -13.52
C ASP A 362 7.44 17.40 -11.99
N MET A 363 6.57 16.66 -11.31
CA MET A 363 6.51 16.51 -9.86
C MET A 363 6.12 15.10 -9.46
N THR A 364 6.69 14.61 -8.36
CA THR A 364 6.30 13.34 -7.75
C THR A 364 5.63 13.60 -6.41
N ILE A 365 4.42 13.11 -6.24
CA ILE A 365 3.68 13.07 -4.98
C ILE A 365 3.72 11.63 -4.49
N ILE A 366 3.95 11.45 -3.19
CA ILE A 366 3.92 10.14 -2.55
C ILE A 366 2.76 10.16 -1.56
N SER A 367 1.73 9.37 -1.84
CA SER A 367 0.70 9.04 -0.86
C SER A 367 1.32 8.03 0.11
N ALA A 368 1.73 8.53 1.26
CA ALA A 368 2.64 7.85 2.17
C ALA A 368 1.90 7.30 3.38
N GLY A 369 1.22 6.18 3.18
CA GLY A 369 0.78 5.31 4.26
C GLY A 369 1.96 4.55 4.85
N PHE A 370 2.00 4.41 6.16
CA PHE A 370 3.02 3.60 6.85
C PHE A 370 2.42 2.36 7.51
N ASP A 371 1.26 1.91 7.05
CA ASP A 371 0.57 0.71 7.50
C ASP A 371 1.02 -0.58 6.79
N ALA A 372 1.79 -0.47 5.70
CA ALA A 372 2.55 -1.61 5.20
C ALA A 372 3.77 -1.94 6.08
N ALA A 373 4.06 -1.10 7.09
CA ALA A 373 5.23 -1.25 7.94
C ALA A 373 5.10 -2.45 8.89
N ARG A 374 6.24 -3.07 9.22
CA ARG A 374 6.34 -4.10 10.25
C ARG A 374 5.61 -3.67 11.53
N GLY A 375 4.73 -4.54 12.01
CA GLY A 375 4.03 -4.37 13.29
C GLY A 375 2.80 -3.46 13.23
N ASP A 376 2.43 -2.94 12.06
CA ASP A 376 1.15 -2.28 11.89
C ASP A 376 -0.03 -3.24 12.15
N PRO A 377 -1.04 -2.85 12.93
CA PRO A 377 -2.15 -3.73 13.27
C PRO A 377 -3.14 -3.97 12.13
N LEU A 378 -3.17 -3.12 11.09
CA LEU A 378 -4.15 -3.23 9.99
C LEU A 378 -3.54 -3.82 8.73
N GLY A 379 -2.33 -3.39 8.32
CA GLY A 379 -1.78 -3.78 7.03
C GLY A 379 -1.26 -5.21 6.96
N GLY A 380 -0.68 -5.72 8.05
CA GLY A 380 -0.15 -7.08 8.11
C GLY A 380 1.02 -7.37 7.14
N CYS A 381 1.75 -6.33 6.71
CA CYS A 381 2.97 -6.44 5.90
C CYS A 381 4.23 -6.27 6.78
N ASP A 382 5.42 -6.31 6.17
CA ASP A 382 6.71 -6.30 6.87
C ASP A 382 7.72 -5.30 6.28
N VAL A 383 7.26 -4.18 5.71
CA VAL A 383 8.15 -3.13 5.20
C VAL A 383 8.87 -2.45 6.36
N THR A 384 10.18 -2.23 6.22
CA THR A 384 11.01 -1.59 7.24
C THR A 384 11.16 -0.09 6.99
N PRO A 385 11.54 0.72 8.00
CA PRO A 385 11.93 2.11 7.79
C PRO A 385 13.02 2.27 6.72
N GLU A 386 13.97 1.34 6.65
CA GLU A 386 15.00 1.29 5.61
C GLU A 386 14.40 1.06 4.21
N GLY A 387 13.38 0.19 4.10
CA GLY A 387 12.59 0.00 2.89
C GLY A 387 11.96 1.31 2.38
N TYR A 388 11.27 2.05 3.25
CA TYR A 388 10.70 3.36 2.89
C TYR A 388 11.77 4.39 2.50
N ALA A 389 12.92 4.40 3.18
CA ALA A 389 14.04 5.25 2.79
C ALA A 389 14.55 4.92 1.39
N GLN A 390 14.70 3.64 1.06
CA GLN A 390 15.14 3.19 -0.27
C GLN A 390 14.11 3.55 -1.36
N MET A 391 12.81 3.33 -1.12
CA MET A 391 11.73 3.72 -2.04
C MET A 391 11.76 5.24 -2.31
N THR A 392 11.86 6.05 -1.24
CA THR A 392 11.98 7.51 -1.34
C THR A 392 13.22 7.92 -2.14
N PHE A 393 14.35 7.25 -1.91
CA PHE A 393 15.61 7.55 -2.57
C PHE A 393 15.53 7.26 -4.07
N LEU A 394 14.92 6.14 -4.47
CA LEU A 394 14.68 5.81 -5.87
C LEU A 394 13.83 6.90 -6.56
N LEU A 395 12.71 7.30 -5.94
CA LEU A 395 11.85 8.36 -6.46
C LEU A 395 12.56 9.72 -6.52
N SER A 396 13.54 9.99 -5.65
CA SER A 396 14.29 11.25 -5.63
C SER A 396 15.12 11.51 -6.89
N SER A 397 15.33 10.48 -7.72
CA SER A 397 15.95 10.58 -9.03
C SER A 397 15.01 11.10 -10.14
N LEU A 398 13.70 11.13 -9.88
CA LEU A 398 12.66 11.65 -10.78
C LEU A 398 12.40 13.13 -10.52
N SER A 399 11.71 13.81 -11.43
CA SER A 399 11.20 15.18 -11.21
C SER A 399 12.27 16.21 -10.77
N GLY A 400 13.56 15.97 -11.05
CA GLY A 400 14.66 16.76 -10.50
C GLY A 400 14.72 16.79 -8.97
N GLY A 401 14.12 15.80 -8.30
CA GLY A 401 13.99 15.70 -6.85
C GLY A 401 12.83 16.50 -6.25
N ARG A 402 11.92 17.05 -7.08
CA ARG A 402 10.67 17.69 -6.63
C ARG A 402 9.69 16.63 -6.15
N ILE A 403 9.79 16.33 -4.85
CA ILE A 403 8.96 15.34 -4.16
C ILE A 403 8.11 16.03 -3.10
N LEU A 404 6.82 15.71 -3.08
CA LEU A 404 5.94 15.95 -1.93
C LEU A 404 5.51 14.62 -1.33
N VAL A 405 5.84 14.39 -0.06
CA VAL A 405 5.33 13.26 0.72
C VAL A 405 4.07 13.72 1.44
N VAL A 406 2.95 13.02 1.28
CA VAL A 406 1.68 13.31 1.94
C VAL A 406 1.33 12.14 2.87
N LEU A 407 1.17 12.41 4.16
CA LEU A 407 0.85 11.35 5.12
C LEU A 407 -0.56 10.78 4.87
N GLU A 408 -0.67 9.45 4.76
CA GLU A 408 -1.95 8.71 4.65
C GLU A 408 -2.18 7.83 5.89
N GLY A 409 -2.19 6.49 5.78
CA GLY A 409 -2.35 5.51 6.86
C GLY A 409 -1.10 5.23 7.71
N GLY A 410 -1.18 4.19 8.54
CA GLY A 410 -0.13 3.79 9.52
C GLY A 410 -0.54 4.03 10.97
N TYR A 411 -0.67 2.95 11.73
CA TYR A 411 -1.43 2.94 12.99
C TYR A 411 -0.63 2.36 14.17
N ASN A 412 0.52 1.74 13.92
CA ASN A 412 1.55 1.51 14.93
C ASN A 412 2.44 2.75 15.08
N LEU A 413 2.35 3.44 16.23
CA LEU A 413 3.01 4.73 16.46
C LEU A 413 4.55 4.67 16.34
N ARG A 414 5.16 3.53 16.67
CA ARG A 414 6.61 3.32 16.56
C ARG A 414 7.01 3.16 15.10
N SER A 415 6.29 2.33 14.37
CA SER A 415 6.55 2.05 12.96
C SER A 415 6.34 3.28 12.08
N ILE A 416 5.24 4.02 12.27
CA ILE A 416 4.96 5.26 11.54
C ILE A 416 5.99 6.35 11.84
N SER A 417 6.37 6.53 13.12
CA SER A 417 7.37 7.52 13.53
C SER A 417 8.76 7.20 12.97
N ALA A 418 9.19 5.94 13.03
CA ALA A 418 10.48 5.50 12.49
C ALA A 418 10.52 5.63 10.96
N SER A 419 9.46 5.23 10.28
CA SER A 419 9.37 5.26 8.81
C SER A 419 9.32 6.70 8.29
N ALA A 420 8.52 7.57 8.90
CA ALA A 420 8.50 9.00 8.56
C ALA A 420 9.86 9.68 8.78
N ALA A 421 10.57 9.34 9.85
CA ALA A 421 11.93 9.83 10.09
C ALA A 421 12.93 9.33 9.03
N ALA A 422 12.83 8.08 8.60
CA ALA A 422 13.67 7.51 7.54
C ALA A 422 13.43 8.21 6.19
N VAL A 423 12.17 8.48 5.84
CA VAL A 423 11.79 9.26 4.65
C VAL A 423 12.33 10.69 4.74
N MET A 424 12.12 11.38 5.87
CA MET A 424 12.59 12.75 6.08
C MET A 424 14.12 12.87 5.93
N LYS A 425 14.89 11.91 6.44
CA LYS A 425 16.36 11.87 6.25
C LYS A 425 16.73 11.88 4.76
N VAL A 426 16.03 11.10 3.94
CA VAL A 426 16.27 11.04 2.49
C VAL A 426 15.89 12.34 1.80
N LEU A 427 14.76 12.95 2.17
CA LEU A 427 14.39 14.28 1.67
C LEU A 427 15.47 15.33 1.94
N GLN A 428 16.11 15.26 3.11
CA GLN A 428 17.21 16.14 3.52
C GLN A 428 18.56 15.81 2.86
N GLY A 429 18.63 14.76 2.04
CA GLY A 429 19.80 14.42 1.24
C GLY A 429 20.61 13.24 1.77
N THR A 430 20.10 12.50 2.75
CA THR A 430 20.71 11.25 3.20
C THR A 430 20.62 10.17 2.12
N ASN A 431 21.74 9.52 1.82
CA ASN A 431 21.75 8.32 0.99
C ASN A 431 21.60 7.09 1.90
N PRO A 432 20.55 6.25 1.73
CA PRO A 432 20.34 5.05 2.53
C PRO A 432 21.35 3.92 2.25
N GLY A 433 22.29 4.11 1.31
CA GLY A 433 23.27 3.12 0.90
C GLY A 433 22.76 2.22 -0.22
N PRO A 434 23.58 1.27 -0.70
CA PRO A 434 23.15 0.32 -1.71
C PRO A 434 22.05 -0.59 -1.17
N LEU A 435 21.21 -1.08 -2.07
CA LEU A 435 20.24 -2.14 -1.75
C LEU A 435 20.99 -3.43 -1.40
N PRO A 436 20.50 -4.24 -0.43
CA PRO A 436 21.13 -5.52 -0.12
C PRO A 436 21.19 -6.44 -1.35
N ASP A 437 22.34 -7.09 -1.58
CA ASP A 437 22.56 -7.95 -2.75
C ASP A 437 21.65 -9.19 -2.77
N ASP A 438 21.18 -9.63 -1.60
CA ASP A 438 20.29 -10.78 -1.38
C ASP A 438 18.81 -10.41 -1.39
N LEU A 439 18.49 -9.13 -1.61
CA LEU A 439 17.12 -8.66 -1.63
C LEU A 439 16.40 -9.19 -2.89
N GLN A 440 15.64 -10.27 -2.70
CA GLN A 440 14.82 -10.90 -3.73
C GLN A 440 13.35 -10.78 -3.35
N PRO A 441 12.44 -10.69 -4.33
CA PRO A 441 11.02 -10.78 -4.05
C PRO A 441 10.68 -12.19 -3.56
N THR A 442 9.59 -12.30 -2.84
CA THR A 442 8.95 -13.57 -2.53
C THR A 442 8.34 -14.18 -3.81
N PRO A 443 7.96 -15.48 -3.80
CA PRO A 443 7.17 -16.08 -4.87
C PRO A 443 5.89 -15.31 -5.19
N VAL A 444 5.22 -14.77 -4.18
CA VAL A 444 4.01 -13.97 -4.35
C VAL A 444 4.33 -12.65 -5.05
N GLY A 445 5.35 -11.91 -4.60
CA GLY A 445 5.76 -10.67 -5.25
C GLY A 445 6.20 -10.87 -6.70
N ALA A 446 6.94 -11.95 -6.98
CA ALA A 446 7.35 -12.29 -8.34
C ALA A 446 6.16 -12.62 -9.27
N ALA A 447 5.15 -13.34 -8.76
CA ALA A 447 3.94 -13.63 -9.52
C ALA A 447 3.13 -12.37 -9.82
N ALA A 448 2.94 -11.50 -8.83
CA ALA A 448 2.26 -10.21 -9.02
C ALA A 448 2.98 -9.35 -10.07
N MET A 449 4.31 -9.25 -10.00
CA MET A 449 5.09 -8.53 -11.00
C MET A 449 4.92 -9.14 -12.41
N LEU A 450 4.94 -10.47 -12.54
CA LEU A 450 4.78 -11.13 -13.84
C LEU A 450 3.41 -10.82 -14.48
N GLU A 451 2.34 -10.85 -13.70
CA GLU A 451 1.00 -10.46 -14.14
C GLU A 451 0.99 -9.00 -14.62
N LEU A 452 1.55 -8.09 -13.84
CA LEU A 452 1.67 -6.69 -14.23
C LEU A 452 2.43 -6.51 -15.53
N PHE A 453 3.55 -7.23 -15.73
CA PHE A 453 4.28 -7.16 -16.99
C PHE A 453 3.41 -7.55 -18.19
N MET A 454 2.56 -8.56 -18.06
CA MET A 454 1.67 -8.99 -19.15
C MET A 454 0.64 -7.92 -19.54
N ILE A 455 0.19 -7.13 -18.56
CA ILE A 455 -0.81 -6.07 -18.73
C ILE A 455 -0.12 -4.78 -19.21
N GLN A 456 0.84 -4.29 -18.43
CA GLN A 456 1.39 -2.94 -18.56
C GLN A 456 2.33 -2.76 -19.77
N ARG A 457 2.93 -3.84 -20.30
CA ARG A 457 3.77 -3.76 -21.52
C ARG A 457 3.01 -3.28 -22.77
N ARG A 458 1.67 -3.30 -22.73
CA ARG A 458 0.82 -2.75 -23.80
C ARG A 458 0.88 -1.22 -23.86
N TYR A 459 1.20 -0.59 -22.72
CA TYR A 459 1.18 0.86 -22.54
C TYR A 459 2.61 1.43 -22.37
N TRP A 460 3.51 0.66 -21.77
CA TRP A 460 4.87 1.11 -21.41
C TRP A 460 5.94 0.28 -22.13
N SER A 461 6.59 0.88 -23.13
CA SER A 461 7.51 0.20 -24.04
C SER A 461 8.87 -0.13 -23.43
N ASN A 462 9.23 0.52 -22.31
CA ASN A 462 10.46 0.23 -21.59
C ASN A 462 10.34 -0.93 -20.59
N LEU A 463 9.18 -1.56 -20.48
CA LEU A 463 9.02 -2.82 -19.76
C LEU A 463 9.57 -3.97 -20.61
N HIS A 464 10.84 -4.33 -20.38
CA HIS A 464 11.58 -5.28 -21.21
C HIS A 464 11.20 -6.76 -20.98
N ASP A 465 11.16 -7.53 -22.07
CA ASP A 465 10.97 -8.99 -22.05
C ASP A 465 12.01 -9.74 -21.18
N ALA A 466 13.22 -9.19 -21.05
CA ALA A 466 14.25 -9.77 -20.18
C ALA A 466 13.81 -9.81 -18.71
N THR A 467 13.08 -8.80 -18.25
CA THR A 467 12.54 -8.76 -16.88
C THR A 467 11.41 -9.78 -16.71
N PHE A 468 10.53 -9.90 -17.70
CA PHE A 468 9.51 -10.95 -17.74
C PHE A 468 10.13 -12.35 -17.67
N LEU A 469 11.16 -12.62 -18.48
CA LEU A 469 11.91 -13.88 -18.46
C LEU A 469 12.59 -14.14 -17.11
N LYS A 470 13.16 -13.11 -16.47
CA LYS A 470 13.77 -13.22 -15.15
C LYS A 470 12.77 -13.71 -14.10
N PHE A 471 11.59 -13.09 -14.02
CA PHE A 471 10.56 -13.48 -13.06
C PHE A 471 9.95 -14.85 -13.36
N GLY A 472 9.72 -15.17 -14.64
CA GLY A 472 9.30 -16.52 -15.05
C GLY A 472 10.31 -17.59 -14.63
N ALA A 473 11.61 -17.35 -14.86
CA ALA A 473 12.67 -18.28 -14.45
C ALA A 473 12.78 -18.42 -12.91
N LEU A 474 12.55 -17.34 -12.17
CA LEU A 474 12.56 -17.34 -10.71
C LEU A 474 11.43 -18.22 -10.15
N LEU A 475 10.20 -18.05 -10.66
CA LEU A 475 9.04 -18.87 -10.32
C LEU A 475 9.25 -20.35 -10.65
N ASP A 476 9.76 -20.65 -11.85
CA ASP A 476 10.12 -22.02 -12.26
C ASP A 476 11.13 -22.66 -11.29
N SER A 477 12.10 -21.87 -10.82
CA SER A 477 13.13 -22.36 -9.90
C SER A 477 12.55 -22.76 -8.54
N TRP A 478 11.59 -21.97 -8.03
CA TRP A 478 10.91 -22.28 -6.78
C TRP A 478 9.96 -23.45 -6.91
N SER A 479 9.25 -23.57 -8.05
CA SER A 479 8.40 -24.71 -8.34
C SER A 479 9.18 -26.03 -8.28
N LYS A 480 10.34 -26.08 -8.97
CA LYS A 480 11.26 -27.23 -8.95
C LYS A 480 11.86 -27.50 -7.57
N ALA A 481 12.12 -26.47 -6.77
CA ALA A 481 12.60 -26.63 -5.40
C ALA A 481 11.53 -27.21 -4.47
N GLY A 482 10.27 -26.82 -4.65
CA GLY A 482 9.10 -27.36 -3.96
C GLY A 482 8.89 -28.85 -4.29
N GLU A 483 8.94 -29.22 -5.57
CA GLU A 483 8.86 -30.62 -6.01
C GLU A 483 9.98 -31.49 -5.42
N ARG A 484 11.21 -30.98 -5.35
CA ARG A 484 12.33 -31.71 -4.70
C ARG A 484 12.12 -31.89 -3.19
N LYS A 485 11.44 -30.96 -2.51
CA LYS A 485 11.08 -31.08 -1.09
C LYS A 485 9.90 -32.05 -0.90
N SER A 486 8.91 -32.05 -1.79
CA SER A 486 7.79 -33.01 -1.75
C SER A 486 8.24 -34.43 -2.14
N SER A 487 9.17 -34.58 -3.09
CA SER A 487 9.75 -35.87 -3.49
C SER A 487 10.60 -36.50 -2.40
N LYS A 488 11.26 -35.68 -1.56
CA LYS A 488 11.95 -36.12 -0.32
C LYS A 488 10.98 -36.42 0.83
N ARG A 489 9.75 -35.90 0.77
CA ARG A 489 8.61 -36.25 1.65
C ARG A 489 7.69 -37.32 1.02
N ARG A 490 8.21 -38.24 0.19
CA ARG A 490 7.49 -39.49 -0.06
C ARG A 490 7.47 -40.30 1.24
N HIS A 491 6.26 -40.51 1.77
CA HIS A 491 5.95 -41.34 2.93
C HIS A 491 6.93 -42.50 3.14
N ILE A 492 7.68 -42.45 4.25
CA ILE A 492 8.08 -43.68 4.94
C ILE A 492 6.79 -44.21 5.58
N GLY A 493 5.86 -44.73 4.79
CA GLY A 493 4.75 -45.49 5.31
C GLY A 493 5.29 -46.86 5.69
N GLY A 494 5.30 -47.19 6.97
CA GLY A 494 5.64 -48.55 7.41
C GLY A 494 4.80 -49.58 6.62
N PRO A 495 5.35 -50.76 6.28
CA PRO A 495 4.68 -51.67 5.37
C PRO A 495 3.25 -52.00 5.83
N ILE A 496 2.26 -51.76 4.98
CA ILE A 496 0.82 -51.82 5.33
C ILE A 496 0.42 -53.18 5.92
N TRP A 497 1.11 -54.26 5.54
CA TRP A 497 0.88 -55.61 6.09
C TRP A 497 1.34 -55.78 7.55
N TRP A 498 2.04 -54.81 8.15
CA TRP A 498 2.34 -54.81 9.58
C TRP A 498 1.16 -54.36 10.45
N LYS A 499 0.10 -53.80 9.86
CA LYS A 499 -1.16 -53.49 10.56
C LYS A 499 -1.90 -54.74 11.05
N TRP A 500 -1.63 -55.91 10.46
CA TRP A 500 -2.37 -57.13 10.73
C TRP A 500 -1.42 -58.32 10.98
N GLY A 501 -1.56 -58.98 12.13
CA GLY A 501 -0.78 -60.17 12.52
C GLY A 501 0.33 -59.91 13.56
N ARG A 502 1.22 -60.90 13.75
CA ARG A 502 2.21 -60.97 14.85
C ARG A 502 3.23 -59.80 14.93
N LYS A 503 3.28 -58.92 13.93
CA LYS A 503 4.18 -57.76 13.87
C LYS A 503 3.51 -56.42 14.24
N ARG A 504 2.23 -56.43 14.68
CA ARG A 504 1.48 -55.22 15.07
C ARG A 504 2.17 -54.40 16.16
N VAL A 505 2.82 -55.06 17.13
CA VAL A 505 3.58 -54.38 18.20
C VAL A 505 4.74 -53.54 17.64
N LEU A 506 5.43 -54.01 16.59
CA LEU A 506 6.51 -53.27 15.96
C LEU A 506 5.98 -52.06 15.15
N TYR A 507 4.77 -52.19 14.58
CA TYR A 507 4.08 -51.10 13.91
C TYR A 507 3.67 -49.99 14.88
N ASP A 508 3.16 -50.34 16.06
CA ASP A 508 2.78 -49.38 17.11
C ASP A 508 3.99 -48.67 17.74
N ILE A 509 5.11 -49.38 17.91
CA ILE A 509 6.38 -48.79 18.36
C ILE A 509 6.93 -47.80 17.32
N TRP A 510 6.84 -48.17 16.03
CA TRP A 510 7.27 -47.32 14.92
C TRP A 510 6.43 -46.02 14.83
N LEU A 511 5.10 -46.11 14.98
CA LEU A 511 4.19 -44.95 15.03
C LEU A 511 4.46 -44.02 16.23
N ARG A 512 4.71 -44.59 17.42
CA ARG A 512 5.06 -43.79 18.61
C ARG A 512 6.44 -43.13 18.51
N GLY A 513 7.37 -43.72 17.77
CA GLY A 513 8.68 -43.13 17.47
C GLY A 513 8.60 -41.92 16.53
N GLN A 514 7.65 -41.91 15.59
CA GLN A 514 7.40 -40.79 14.68
C GLN A 514 6.74 -39.60 15.38
N MET A 515 5.81 -39.83 16.33
CA MET A 515 5.16 -38.75 17.10
C MET A 515 6.13 -37.97 18.00
N LYS A 516 7.21 -38.60 18.52
CA LYS A 516 8.22 -37.89 19.33
C LYS A 516 9.13 -36.97 18.52
N HIS A 517 9.23 -37.15 17.21
CA HIS A 517 9.99 -36.25 16.35
C HIS A 517 9.21 -35.01 15.89
N HIS A 518 7.89 -34.97 16.11
CA HIS A 518 7.05 -33.81 15.77
C HIS A 518 6.76 -32.85 16.94
N SER A 519 7.26 -33.13 18.15
CA SER A 519 7.09 -32.23 19.32
C SER A 519 8.38 -31.56 19.83
N SER A 520 9.49 -31.60 19.09
CA SER A 520 10.72 -30.87 19.45
C SER A 520 11.21 -29.95 18.31
N SER A 521 10.54 -28.81 18.16
CA SER A 521 11.12 -27.61 17.52
C SER A 521 10.55 -26.31 18.09
N ARG A 522 10.32 -26.27 19.42
CA ARG A 522 10.32 -24.98 20.14
C ARG A 522 11.78 -24.64 20.43
N HIS A 523 12.26 -23.57 19.79
CA HIS A 523 13.58 -23.01 20.06
C HIS A 523 13.63 -22.46 21.49
N ASP A 524 14.42 -23.12 22.32
CA ASP A 524 15.01 -22.56 23.53
C ASP A 524 16.13 -21.60 23.10
N HIS A 525 15.93 -20.30 23.28
CA HIS A 525 17.01 -19.31 23.27
C HIS A 525 17.07 -18.66 24.65
N SER A 526 17.72 -19.37 25.57
CA SER A 526 18.31 -18.78 26.75
C SER A 526 19.57 -18.01 26.33
N CYS A 527 19.53 -16.69 26.49
CA CYS A 527 20.70 -15.81 26.42
C CYS A 527 21.31 -15.72 27.82
N PRO A 528 22.55 -16.16 28.06
CA PRO A 528 23.30 -15.76 29.23
C PRO A 528 24.14 -14.52 28.87
N CYS A 529 24.05 -13.44 29.65
CA CYS A 529 25.19 -12.64 30.10
C CYS A 529 24.72 -11.46 30.97
N CYS A 530 25.42 -11.31 32.09
CA CYS A 530 25.63 -10.06 32.81
C CYS A 530 26.24 -8.98 31.90
#